data_AF-K3XD49-F1
#
_entry.id   AF-K3XD49-F1
#
_cell.length_a   1.000
_cell.length_b   1.000
_cell.length_c   1.000
_cell.angle_alpha   90.00
_cell.angle_beta   90.00
_cell.angle_gamma   90.00
#
_symmetry.space_group_name_H-M   'P 1'
#
loop_
_entity.id
_entity.type
_entity.pdbx_description
1 polymer ?
#
loop_
_entity_poly.entity_id
_entity_poly.type
_entity_poly.pdbx_seq_one_letter_code
_entity_poly.pdbx_strand_id
1 'polypeptide(L)' 'MAQKTVLITGSTRSIGLKLAEHYVKSGWNVIGAARDPATADQ' A
#
# COMPACT_ATOMS: atom_id res chain seq x y z
N MET A 1 -20.87 0.93 6.89
CA MET A 1 -19.88 1.89 7.45
C MET A 1 -18.92 2.26 6.34
N ALA A 2 -18.40 3.50 6.30
CA ALA A 2 -17.41 3.87 5.31
C ALA A 2 -16.09 3.11 5.57
N GLN A 3 -15.54 2.51 4.52
CA GLN A 3 -14.25 1.82 4.55
C GLN A 3 -13.11 2.83 4.85
N LYS A 4 -12.21 2.48 5.77
CA LYS A 4 -11.06 3.31 6.11
C LYS A 4 -10.05 3.31 4.96
N THR A 5 -9.36 4.43 4.76
CA THR A 5 -8.36 4.58 3.69
C THR A 5 -7.00 4.97 4.28
N VAL A 6 -5.92 4.37 3.78
CA VAL A 6 -4.54 4.67 4.17
C VAL A 6 -3.68 5.00 2.95
N LEU A 7 -2.83 6.03 3.07
CA LEU A 7 -1.79 6.38 2.10
C LEU A 7 -0.44 5.88 2.62
N ILE A 8 0.26 5.06 1.84
CA ILE A 8 1.55 4.48 2.21
C ILE A 8 2.61 4.97 1.23
N THR A 9 3.61 5.70 1.72
CA THR A 9 4.79 6.07 0.94
C THR A 9 5.82 4.93 0.94
N GLY A 10 6.56 4.79 -0.16
CA GLY A 10 7.56 3.72 -0.28
C GLY A 10 6.94 2.32 -0.23
N SER A 11 5.76 2.15 -0.82
CA SER A 11 4.95 0.92 -0.72
C SER A 11 5.44 -0.24 -1.58
N THR A 12 6.54 -0.07 -2.34
CA THR A 12 6.99 -1.07 -3.32
C THR A 12 7.90 -2.14 -2.74
N ARG A 13 8.47 -1.97 -1.53
CA ARG A 13 9.35 -2.97 -0.92
C ARG A 13 9.42 -2.85 0.61
N SER A 14 10.06 -3.84 1.23
CA SER A 14 10.41 -3.82 2.66
C SER A 14 9.18 -3.58 3.54
N ILE A 15 9.27 -2.72 4.56
CA ILE A 15 8.16 -2.46 5.49
C ILE A 15 6.93 -1.84 4.80
N GLY A 16 7.12 -0.97 3.81
CA GLY A 16 6.01 -0.32 3.11
C GLY A 16 5.10 -1.32 2.40
N LEU A 17 5.70 -2.33 1.75
CA LEU A 17 4.95 -3.42 1.12
C LEU A 17 4.20 -4.26 2.16
N LYS A 18 4.84 -4.59 3.29
CA LYS A 18 4.19 -5.37 4.36
C LYS A 18 3.06 -4.63 5.05
N LEU A 19 3.14 -3.31 5.17
CA LEU A 19 2.04 -2.48 5.63
C LEU A 19 0.88 -2.47 4.61
N ALA A 20 1.18 -2.32 3.32
CA ALA A 20 0.16 -2.36 2.27
C ALA A 20 -0.60 -3.70 2.29
N GLU A 21 0.11 -4.83 2.33
CA GLU A 21 -0.47 -6.17 2.47
C GLU A 21 -1.33 -6.30 3.74
N HIS A 22 -0.85 -5.78 4.87
CA HIS A 22 -1.55 -5.85 6.15
C HIS A 22 -2.88 -5.07 6.13
N TYR A 23 -2.89 -3.85 5.58
CA TYR A 23 -4.09 -3.02 5.54
C TYR A 23 -5.12 -3.52 4.53
N VAL A 24 -4.69 -4.07 3.39
CA VAL A 24 -5.59 -4.78 2.46
C VAL A 24 -6.26 -5.96 3.18
N LYS A 25 -5.50 -6.80 3.89
CA LYS A 25 -6.04 -7.93 4.67
C LYS A 25 -6.96 -7.48 5.81
N SER A 26 -6.74 -6.27 6.33
CA SER A 26 -7.59 -5.66 7.36
C SER A 26 -8.87 -5.03 6.80
N GLY A 27 -9.10 -5.10 5.49
CA GLY A 27 -10.30 -4.57 4.82
C GLY A 27 -10.28 -3.05 4.59
N TRP A 28 -9.09 -2.44 4.56
CA TRP A 28 -8.94 -1.01 4.29
C TRP A 28 -8.68 -0.78 2.80
N ASN A 29 -9.06 0.40 2.32
CA ASN A 29 -8.55 0.92 1.05
C ASN A 29 -7.09 1.35 1.23
N VAL A 30 -6.23 0.91 0.31
CA VAL A 30 -4.81 1.24 0.35
C VAL A 30 -4.43 2.02 -0.90
N ILE A 31 -3.86 3.20 -0.71
CA ILE A 31 -3.22 4.01 -1.75
C ILE A 31 -1.71 3.89 -1.54
N GLY A 32 -1.02 3.18 -2.44
CA GLY A 32 0.43 3.05 -2.42
C GLY A 32 1.11 4.12 -3.28
N ALA A 33 2.19 4.71 -2.79
CA ALA A 33 3.03 5.62 -3.57
C ALA A 33 4.39 4.97 -3.90
N ALA A 34 4.63 4.85 -5.20
CA ALA A 34 5.89 4.40 -5.79
C ALA A 34 6.66 5.60 -6.39
N ARG A 35 7.99 5.56 -6.35
CA ARG A 35 8.83 6.56 -7.06
C ARG A 35 8.77 6.37 -8.57
N ASP A 36 8.77 5.12 -8.99
CA ASP A 36 8.58 4.68 -10.37
C ASP A 36 7.47 3.62 -10.39
N PRO A 37 6.26 3.97 -10.86
CA PRO A 37 5.15 3.02 -10.95
C PRO A 37 5.42 1.88 -11.94
N ALA A 38 6.26 2.09 -12.96
CA ALA A 38 6.54 1.06 -13.97
C ALA A 38 7.30 -0.13 -13.39
N THR A 39 8.01 0.07 -12.28
CA THR A 39 8.75 -0.97 -11.56
C THR A 39 8.10 -1.34 -10.22
N ALA A 40 6.84 -0.94 -9.98
CA ALA A 40 6.19 -1.16 -8.68
C ALA A 40 5.77 -2.61 -8.45
N ASP A 41 5.59 -3.38 -9.52
CA ASP A 41 5.15 -4.78 -9.50
C ASP A 41 6.32 -5.78 -9.47
N GLN A 42 7.56 -5.29 -9.45
CA GLN A 42 8.79 -6.11 -9.47
C GLN A 42 9.18 -6.66 -8.10
#